data_AF-A0A7W0FEC6-F1
#
_entry.id   AF-A0A7W0FEC6-F1
#
_cell.length_a   1.000
_cell.length_b   1.000
_cell.length_c   1.000
_cell.angle_alpha   90.00
_cell.angle_beta   90.00
_cell.angle_gamma   90.00
#
_symmetry.space_group_name_H-M   'P 1'
#
loop_
_entity.id
_entity.type
_entity.pdbx_description
1 polymer ?
#
loop_
_entity_poly.entity_id
_entity_poly.type
_entity_poly.pdbx_seq_one_letter_code
_entity_poly.pdbx_strand_id
1 'polypeptide(L)'
;YALLEMNGRTFFVDDKGNLLEELKGESIPFLPIISGDPFKNSPDVLGEVFNLVRTMKDKGFIAVKDRIEIIIPHGAGPEDISMQVDGMLVKVGHGEYEEKLQRLLELEDEIMRRGIPVDYIDLRFANKVIVKPINEVIR
;
A
#
# COMPACT_ATOMS: atom_id res chain seq x y z
N TYR A 1 5.74 -10.46 7.00
CA TYR A 1 6.24 -10.97 5.72
C TYR A 1 5.51 -10.24 4.61
N ALA A 2 6.23 -9.95 3.53
CA ALA A 2 5.73 -9.37 2.29
C ALA A 2 6.53 -9.98 1.11
N LEU A 3 6.06 -9.73 -0.11
CA LEU A 3 6.81 -9.98 -1.33
C LEU A 3 7.40 -8.66 -1.82
N LEU A 4 8.68 -8.64 -2.17
CA LEU A 4 9.33 -7.50 -2.81
C LEU A 4 9.55 -7.80 -4.29
N GLU A 5 8.91 -7.02 -5.16
CA GLU A 5 9.08 -7.08 -6.60
C GLU A 5 9.98 -5.93 -7.07
N MET A 6 11.20 -6.28 -7.48
CA MET A 6 12.17 -5.33 -7.99
C MET A 6 12.97 -5.91 -9.15
N ASN A 7 13.19 -5.10 -10.19
CA ASN A 7 14.00 -5.47 -11.36
C ASN A 7 13.53 -6.79 -12.02
N GLY A 8 12.22 -7.06 -12.03
CA GLY A 8 11.62 -8.27 -12.61
C GLY A 8 11.80 -9.54 -11.78
N ARG A 9 12.20 -9.42 -10.51
CA ARG A 9 12.44 -10.52 -9.58
C ARG A 9 11.58 -10.31 -8.33
N THR A 10 11.09 -11.41 -7.76
CA THR A 10 10.25 -11.41 -6.57
C THR A 10 10.99 -12.09 -5.42
N PHE A 11 11.04 -11.44 -4.25
CA PHE A 11 11.73 -11.94 -3.07
C PHE A 11 10.77 -12.00 -1.88
N PHE A 12 10.92 -13.01 -1.03
CA PHE A 12 10.34 -12.96 0.30
C PHE A 12 11.11 -11.99 1.18
N VAL A 13 10.38 -11.21 1.96
CA VAL A 13 10.95 -10.30 2.95
C VAL A 13 10.25 -10.49 4.30
N ASP A 14 11.03 -10.54 5.38
CA ASP A 14 10.51 -10.64 6.74
C ASP A 14 10.03 -9.28 7.29
N ASP A 15 9.53 -9.28 8.52
CA ASP A 15 9.04 -8.06 9.18
C ASP A 15 10.14 -7.12 9.70
N LYS A 16 11.41 -7.49 9.51
CA LYS A 16 12.58 -6.66 9.78
C LYS A 16 13.20 -6.10 8.50
N GLY A 17 12.64 -6.42 7.34
CA GLY A 17 13.15 -5.99 6.04
C GLY A 17 14.29 -6.85 5.49
N ASN A 18 14.57 -8.02 6.08
CA ASN A 18 15.59 -8.92 5.54
C ASN A 18 15.04 -9.66 4.31
N LEU A 19 15.77 -9.59 3.20
CA LEU A 19 15.51 -10.46 2.04
C LEU A 19 15.86 -11.90 2.42
N LEU A 20 14.91 -12.81 2.17
CA LEU A 20 15.06 -14.23 2.48
C LEU A 20 15.43 -15.00 1.21
N GLU A 21 14.43 -15.46 0.47
CA GLU A 21 14.59 -16.26 -0.74
C GLU A 21 13.96 -15.55 -1.95
N GLU A 22 14.52 -15.82 -3.13
CA GLU A 22 13.92 -15.42 -4.41
C GLU A 22 12.88 -16.47 -4.82
N LEU A 23 11.68 -16.00 -5.16
CA LEU A 23 10.61 -16.83 -5.69
C LEU A 23 10.85 -17.11 -7.18
N LYS A 24 10.86 -18.40 -7.54
CA LYS A 24 10.94 -18.87 -8.92
C LYS A 24 9.61 -19.55 -9.30
N GLY A 25 8.60 -18.78 -9.70
CA GLY A 25 7.27 -19.30 -10.06
C GLY A 25 6.12 -18.29 -9.88
N GLU A 26 4.89 -18.71 -10.16
CA GLU A 26 3.69 -17.85 -10.02
C GLU A 26 3.23 -17.65 -8.55
N SER A 27 2.58 -16.51 -8.33
CA SER A 27 2.38 -15.76 -7.08
C SER A 27 1.80 -16.50 -5.87
N ILE A 28 2.24 -16.09 -4.68
CA ILE A 28 1.63 -16.43 -3.39
C ILE A 28 0.55 -15.37 -3.08
N PRO A 29 -0.75 -15.71 -3.14
CA PRO A 29 -1.83 -14.72 -3.26
C PRO A 29 -2.22 -13.99 -1.98
N PHE A 30 -1.55 -14.19 -0.84
CA PHE A 30 -2.01 -13.70 0.47
C PHE A 30 -1.02 -12.79 1.20
N LEU A 31 0.07 -12.36 0.55
CA LEU A 31 1.02 -11.41 1.14
C LEU A 31 0.96 -10.07 0.40
N PRO A 32 1.13 -8.94 1.11
CA PRO A 32 1.32 -7.65 0.45
C PRO A 32 2.52 -7.72 -0.50
N ILE A 33 2.36 -7.13 -1.67
CA ILE A 33 3.42 -6.97 -2.66
C ILE A 33 3.98 -5.56 -2.50
N ILE A 34 5.30 -5.41 -2.46
CA ILE A 34 6.02 -4.15 -2.53
C ILE A 34 6.58 -4.04 -3.94
N SER A 35 5.99 -3.16 -4.74
CA SER A 35 6.36 -2.92 -6.14
C SER A 35 7.30 -1.71 -6.25
N GLY A 36 8.54 -1.95 -6.66
CA GLY A 36 9.58 -0.93 -6.80
C GLY A 36 10.89 -1.36 -6.13
N ASP A 37 11.95 -0.59 -6.37
CA ASP A 37 13.28 -0.84 -5.79
C ASP A 37 13.54 0.15 -4.63
N PRO A 38 13.17 -0.19 -3.37
CA PRO A 38 13.31 0.74 -2.24
C PRO A 38 14.77 1.10 -1.94
N PHE A 39 15.73 0.29 -2.40
CA PHE A 39 17.16 0.54 -2.21
C PHE A 39 17.73 1.64 -3.12
N LYS A 40 16.96 2.06 -4.15
CA LYS A 40 17.33 3.15 -5.06
C LYS A 40 16.65 4.48 -4.72
N ASN A 41 15.90 4.54 -3.62
CA ASN A 41 15.15 5.72 -3.20
C ASN A 41 15.84 6.43 -2.02
N SER A 42 15.17 7.46 -1.47
CA SER A 42 15.63 8.08 -0.22
C SER A 42 15.82 7.01 0.87
N PRO A 43 16.88 7.09 1.70
CA PRO A 43 17.17 6.10 2.74
C PRO A 43 15.98 5.79 3.67
N ASP A 44 15.08 6.74 3.87
CA ASP A 44 13.94 6.63 4.78
C ASP A 44 12.79 5.77 4.20
N VAL A 45 12.70 5.63 2.87
CA VAL A 45 11.60 4.92 2.20
C VAL A 45 11.55 3.45 2.60
N LEU A 46 12.70 2.80 2.71
CA LEU A 46 12.77 1.39 3.09
C LEU A 46 12.17 1.16 4.48
N GLY A 47 12.53 2.00 5.45
CA GLY A 47 12.03 1.92 6.82
C GLY A 47 10.53 2.16 6.90
N GLU A 48 10.04 3.17 6.18
CA GLU A 48 8.62 3.53 6.14
C GLU A 48 7.75 2.44 5.52
N VAL A 49 8.20 1.83 4.41
CA VAL A 49 7.49 0.71 3.76
C VAL A 49 7.38 -0.49 4.69
N PHE A 50 8.46 -0.86 5.38
CA PHE A 50 8.41 -1.98 6.32
C PHE A 50 7.59 -1.67 7.56
N ASN A 51 7.62 -0.43 8.05
CA ASN A 51 6.75 0.00 9.13
C ASN A 51 5.27 -0.11 8.71
N LEU A 52 4.92 0.32 7.50
CA LEU A 52 3.57 0.16 6.95
C LEU A 52 3.16 -1.32 6.87
N VAL A 53 3.99 -2.19 6.28
CA VAL A 53 3.73 -3.64 6.19
C VAL A 53 3.53 -4.26 7.57
N ARG A 54 4.38 -3.89 8.54
CA ARG A 54 4.27 -4.37 9.92
C ARG A 54 2.95 -3.93 10.54
N THR A 55 2.59 -2.65 10.43
CA THR A 55 1.33 -2.14 10.98
C THR A 55 0.13 -2.80 10.32
N MET A 56 0.14 -3.03 9.00
CA MET A 56 -0.93 -3.76 8.31
C MET A 56 -1.10 -5.18 8.87
N LYS A 57 0.00 -5.89 9.12
CA LYS A 57 -0.01 -7.22 9.73
C LYS A 57 -0.54 -7.18 11.16
N ASP A 58 0.00 -6.29 11.99
CA ASP A 58 -0.32 -6.21 13.43
C ASP A 58 -1.77 -5.80 13.69
N LYS A 59 -2.35 -4.99 12.79
CA LYS A 59 -3.76 -4.56 12.86
C LYS A 59 -4.72 -5.47 12.11
N GLY A 60 -4.25 -6.58 11.54
CA GLY A 60 -5.08 -7.51 10.79
C GLY A 60 -5.62 -6.95 9.47
N PHE A 61 -5.10 -5.82 8.99
CA PHE A 61 -5.52 -5.19 7.73
C PHE A 61 -5.31 -6.13 6.53
N ILE A 62 -4.21 -6.89 6.51
CA ILE A 62 -3.93 -7.87 5.45
C ILE A 62 -5.00 -8.97 5.39
N ALA A 63 -5.57 -9.35 6.53
CA ALA A 63 -6.49 -10.48 6.62
C ALA A 63 -7.91 -10.18 6.10
N VAL A 64 -8.24 -8.89 5.91
CA VAL A 64 -9.57 -8.42 5.48
C VAL A 64 -9.57 -7.86 4.05
N LYS A 65 -8.47 -8.03 3.31
CA LYS A 65 -8.28 -7.53 1.95
C LYS A 65 -7.91 -8.68 1.02
N ASP A 66 -8.39 -8.60 -0.22
CA ASP A 66 -8.13 -9.63 -1.23
C ASP A 66 -6.73 -9.42 -1.84
N ARG A 67 -6.34 -8.18 -2.11
CA ARG A 67 -5.03 -7.83 -2.67
C ARG A 67 -4.53 -6.48 -2.16
N ILE A 68 -3.27 -6.47 -1.74
CA ILE A 68 -2.55 -5.25 -1.33
C ILE A 68 -1.24 -5.16 -2.11
N GLU A 69 -1.04 -4.05 -2.80
CA GLU A 69 0.21 -3.72 -3.49
C GLU A 69 0.69 -2.34 -3.05
N ILE A 70 1.83 -2.27 -2.37
CA ILE A 70 2.51 -1.03 -2.00
C ILE A 70 3.38 -0.60 -3.17
N ILE A 71 3.16 0.62 -3.66
CA ILE A 71 3.83 1.15 -4.86
C ILE A 71 4.85 2.20 -4.42
N ILE A 72 6.09 2.00 -4.85
CA ILE A 72 7.22 2.90 -4.57
C ILE A 72 7.79 3.39 -5.92
N PRO A 73 7.44 4.61 -6.35
CA PRO A 73 8.00 5.19 -7.57
C PRO A 73 9.53 5.29 -7.53
N HIS A 74 10.17 5.30 -8.69
CA HIS A 74 11.62 5.51 -8.78
C HIS A 74 11.99 6.95 -8.39
N GLY A 75 12.95 7.11 -7.49
CA GLY A 75 13.37 8.41 -6.95
C GLY A 75 12.38 8.99 -5.94
N ALA A 76 11.51 8.15 -5.37
CA ALA A 76 10.49 8.55 -4.41
C ALA A 76 11.07 8.98 -3.06
N GLY A 77 10.38 9.94 -2.43
CA GLY A 77 10.45 10.17 -1.00
C GLY A 77 9.37 9.40 -0.23
N PRO A 78 9.41 9.38 1.11
CA PRO A 78 8.38 8.74 1.92
C PRO A 78 6.95 9.28 1.69
N GLU A 79 6.82 10.53 1.25
CA GLU A 79 5.56 11.17 0.88
C GLU A 79 4.88 10.61 -0.38
N ASP A 80 5.64 9.88 -1.20
CA ASP A 80 5.17 9.30 -2.46
C ASP A 80 4.66 7.86 -2.31
N ILE A 81 4.83 7.25 -1.13
CA ILE A 81 4.35 5.91 -0.84
C ILE A 81 2.83 5.85 -1.06
N SER A 82 2.42 4.95 -1.95
CA SER A 82 1.03 4.68 -2.26
C SER A 82 0.76 3.19 -2.16
N MET A 83 -0.51 2.80 -2.16
CA MET A 83 -0.91 1.41 -2.23
C MET A 83 -2.13 1.25 -3.13
N GLN A 84 -2.25 0.09 -3.76
CA GLN A 84 -3.46 -0.39 -4.38
C GLN A 84 -4.07 -1.47 -3.47
N VAL A 85 -5.29 -1.22 -3.01
CA VAL A 85 -6.04 -2.13 -2.11
C VAL A 85 -7.31 -2.53 -2.83
N ASP A 86 -7.45 -3.80 -3.19
CA ASP A 86 -8.61 -4.34 -3.91
C ASP A 86 -8.97 -3.52 -5.18
N GLY A 87 -7.95 -2.99 -5.85
CA GLY A 87 -8.08 -2.13 -7.04
C GLY A 87 -8.21 -0.63 -6.76
N MET A 88 -8.47 -0.22 -5.51
CA MET A 88 -8.53 1.19 -5.09
C MET A 88 -7.13 1.77 -4.91
N LEU A 89 -6.81 2.88 -5.58
CA LEU A 89 -5.57 3.61 -5.34
C LEU A 89 -5.67 4.46 -4.07
N VAL A 90 -4.73 4.26 -3.15
CA VAL A 90 -4.64 5.01 -1.90
C VAL A 90 -3.26 5.65 -1.77
N LYS A 91 -3.19 6.97 -1.65
CA LYS A 91 -1.94 7.70 -1.36
C LYS A 91 -1.73 7.73 0.14
N VAL A 92 -0.63 7.16 0.62
CA VAL A 92 -0.39 6.91 2.05
C VAL A 92 0.59 7.94 2.63
N GLY A 93 1.68 8.20 1.92
CA GLY A 93 2.83 8.93 2.46
C GLY A 93 3.45 8.20 3.65
N HIS A 94 4.02 8.95 4.60
CA HIS A 94 4.78 8.41 5.74
C HIS A 94 4.09 8.61 7.08
N GLY A 95 4.43 7.78 8.07
CA GLY A 95 3.97 7.88 9.47
C GLY A 95 2.46 7.66 9.70
N GLU A 96 2.08 7.62 10.99
CA GLU A 96 0.69 7.50 11.48
C GLU A 96 -0.11 6.37 10.80
N TYR A 97 0.56 5.24 10.54
CA TYR A 97 -0.01 4.16 9.72
C TYR A 97 -1.21 3.50 10.36
N GLU A 98 -1.23 3.39 11.69
CA GLU A 98 -2.36 2.81 12.41
C GLU A 98 -3.62 3.64 12.19
N GLU A 99 -3.53 4.94 12.41
CA GLU A 99 -4.61 5.91 12.24
C GLU A 99 -5.04 6.03 10.78
N LYS A 100 -4.08 5.96 9.84
CA LYS A 100 -4.39 5.99 8.40
C LYS A 100 -5.16 4.73 7.96
N LEU A 101 -4.71 3.54 8.35
CA LEU A 101 -5.35 2.29 7.97
C LEU A 101 -6.73 2.15 8.61
N GLN A 102 -6.89 2.57 9.87
CA GLN A 102 -8.20 2.59 10.52
C GLN A 102 -9.18 3.52 9.79
N ARG A 103 -8.77 4.75 9.47
CA ARG A 103 -9.59 5.70 8.70
C ARG A 103 -9.97 5.17 7.33
N LEU A 104 -9.08 4.42 6.68
CA LEU A 104 -9.37 3.81 5.39
C LEU A 104 -10.51 2.78 5.49
N LEU A 105 -10.44 1.87 6.46
CA LEU A 105 -11.48 0.85 6.65
C LEU A 105 -12.85 1.49 6.90
N GLU A 106 -12.92 2.49 7.78
CA GLU A 106 -14.16 3.21 8.10
C GLU A 106 -14.75 3.92 6.86
N LEU A 107 -13.87 4.49 6.02
CA LEU A 107 -14.25 5.22 4.82
C LEU A 107 -14.68 4.31 3.68
N GLU A 108 -14.00 3.17 3.46
CA GLU A 108 -14.37 2.20 2.43
C GLU A 108 -15.78 1.66 2.65
N ASP A 109 -16.12 1.34 3.90
CA ASP A 109 -17.47 0.96 4.32
C ASP A 109 -18.52 2.02 3.93
N GLU A 110 -18.19 3.31 4.09
CA GLU A 110 -19.08 4.40 3.71
C GLU A 110 -19.18 4.58 2.20
N ILE A 111 -18.05 4.53 1.47
CA ILE A 111 -17.99 4.62 0.01
C ILE A 111 -18.84 3.51 -0.62
N MET A 112 -18.67 2.27 -0.14
CA MET A 112 -19.45 1.11 -0.58
C MET A 112 -20.94 1.28 -0.33
N ARG A 113 -21.34 1.69 0.90
CA ARG A 113 -22.75 1.94 1.22
C ARG A 113 -23.39 3.01 0.34
N ARG A 114 -22.62 4.03 -0.07
CA ARG A 114 -23.10 5.13 -0.90
C ARG A 114 -22.98 4.85 -2.41
N GLY A 115 -22.33 3.76 -2.83
CA GLY A 115 -22.12 3.41 -4.23
C GLY A 115 -21.31 4.46 -5.01
N ILE A 116 -20.37 5.15 -4.35
CA ILE A 116 -19.57 6.21 -4.98
C ILE A 116 -18.40 5.56 -5.73
N PRO A 117 -18.29 5.72 -7.06
CA PRO A 117 -17.10 5.28 -7.78
C PRO A 117 -15.93 6.20 -7.46
N VAL A 118 -14.85 5.64 -6.91
CA VAL A 118 -13.69 6.41 -6.44
C VAL A 118 -12.47 6.10 -7.31
N ASP A 119 -11.80 7.14 -7.77
CA ASP A 119 -10.54 7.09 -8.53
C ASP A 119 -9.36 6.88 -7.57
N TYR A 120 -9.28 7.69 -6.51
CA TYR A 120 -8.32 7.48 -5.42
C TYR A 120 -8.77 8.05 -4.08
N ILE A 121 -8.12 7.58 -3.02
CA ILE A 121 -8.19 8.09 -1.65
C ILE A 121 -6.82 8.65 -1.26
N ASP A 122 -6.76 9.82 -0.62
CA ASP A 122 -5.51 10.43 -0.14
C ASP A 122 -5.53 10.56 1.39
N LEU A 123 -4.68 9.77 2.05
CA LEU A 123 -4.54 9.67 3.50
C LEU A 123 -3.36 10.48 4.04
N ARG A 124 -2.64 11.22 3.19
CA ARG A 124 -1.42 11.95 3.58
C ARG A 124 -1.68 13.11 4.54
N PHE A 125 -2.94 13.50 4.73
CA PHE A 125 -3.33 14.55 5.66
C PHE A 125 -3.75 13.97 7.01
N ALA A 126 -3.22 14.54 8.09
CA ALA A 126 -3.44 14.03 9.44
C ALA A 126 -4.93 14.04 9.85
N ASN A 127 -5.68 15.07 9.48
CA ASN A 127 -7.04 15.32 10.00
C ASN A 127 -8.15 15.22 8.95
N LYS A 128 -7.83 14.81 7.72
CA LYS A 128 -8.81 14.67 6.65
C LYS A 128 -8.40 13.58 5.68
N VAL A 129 -9.37 13.08 4.94
CA VAL A 129 -9.16 12.18 3.82
C VAL A 129 -9.72 12.86 2.58
N ILE A 130 -8.97 12.85 1.47
CA ILE A 130 -9.46 13.36 0.20
C ILE A 130 -9.91 12.17 -0.63
N VAL A 131 -11.17 12.15 -1.02
CA VAL A 131 -11.73 11.16 -1.94
C VAL A 131 -11.94 11.84 -3.28
N LYS A 132 -11.30 11.31 -4.32
CA LYS A 132 -11.56 11.77 -5.69
C LYS A 132 -12.50 10.78 -6.37
N PRO A 133 -13.72 11.18 -6.74
CA PRO A 133 -14.62 10.32 -7.50
C PRO A 133 -14.09 10.11 -8.93
N ILE A 134 -14.50 9.01 -9.57
CA ILE A 134 -14.35 8.86 -11.01
C ILE A 134 -15.34 9.82 -11.66
N ASN A 135 -14.83 10.85 -12.35
CA ASN A 135 -15.67 11.62 -13.25
C ASN A 135 -15.95 10.72 -14.46
N GLU A 136 -17.16 10.16 -14.57
CA GLU A 136 -17.61 9.64 -15.85
C GLU A 136 -17.60 10.81 -16.84
N VAL A 137 -16.60 10.83 -17.73
CA VAL A 137 -16.70 11.62 -18.95
C VAL A 137 -17.75 10.90 -19.79
N ILE A 138 -19.00 11.34 -19.69
CA ILE A 138 -20.03 10.98 -20.66
C ILE A 138 -19.48 11.39 -22.03
N ARG A 139 -19.14 10.40 -22.85
CA ARG A 139 -18.78 10.58 -24.26
C ARG A 139 -20.05 10.53 -25.11
#